data_AF-A0A166F186-F1
#
_entry.id   AF-A0A166F186-F1
#
_cell.length_a   1.000
_cell.length_b   1.000
_cell.length_c   1.000
_cell.angle_alpha   90.00
_cell.angle_beta   90.00
_cell.angle_gamma   90.00
#
_symmetry.space_group_name_H-M   'P 1'
#
loop_
_entity.id
_entity.type
_entity.pdbx_description
1 polymer ?
#
loop_
_entity_poly.entity_id
_entity_poly.type
_entity_poly.pdbx_seq_one_letter_code
_entity_poly.pdbx_strand_id
1 'polypeptide(L)'
;MFFQSMISTIAVDDEVEVLDKVFSKITAAEPWAVCQRWRAMTASATAIMFKPAELEKQAQHIEEDVSQSIAWAYGQPLTTFHPIRAKLLQNITSVMRDAHQLSLVLKRDILSVRVMAALRHGRDGPYDPQFEDSVWPEMGAKAGDEVIGVYGLGLQKVTPAGHNVVVAKPKVITSALLREIEKGR
;
A
#
# COMPACT_ATOMS: atom_id res chain seq x y z
N MET A 1 5.60 -4.58 -12.60
CA MET A 1 6.17 -4.27 -11.26
C MET A 1 7.61 -4.75 -11.25
N PHE A 2 8.60 -4.08 -10.62
CA PHE A 2 10.02 -4.28 -11.00
C PHE A 2 11.05 -4.61 -9.91
N PHE A 3 10.79 -4.35 -8.61
CA PHE A 3 11.72 -4.75 -7.53
C PHE A 3 10.93 -5.08 -6.27
N GLN A 4 11.12 -6.27 -5.69
CA GLN A 4 10.39 -6.73 -4.50
C GLN A 4 10.97 -6.16 -3.19
N SER A 5 12.28 -5.91 -3.15
CA SER A 5 13.00 -5.85 -1.86
C SER A 5 13.23 -4.46 -1.28
N MET A 6 12.96 -3.37 -2.02
CA MET A 6 13.22 -2.02 -1.49
C MET A 6 12.21 -0.92 -1.82
N ILE A 7 11.16 -1.19 -2.61
CA ILE A 7 9.89 -0.46 -2.60
C ILE A 7 8.84 -1.47 -3.07
N SER A 8 8.00 -1.98 -2.18
CA SER A 8 6.90 -2.87 -2.57
C SER A 8 5.58 -2.35 -2.05
N THR A 9 4.62 -2.25 -2.96
CA THR A 9 3.19 -2.14 -2.68
C THR A 9 2.43 -3.21 -3.45
N ILE A 10 2.96 -4.44 -3.51
CA ILE A 10 2.37 -5.74 -3.91
C ILE A 10 3.47 -6.60 -4.60
N ALA A 11 3.52 -7.90 -4.30
CA ALA A 11 4.36 -8.85 -5.03
C ALA A 11 3.56 -9.44 -6.19
N VAL A 12 4.13 -9.45 -7.40
CA VAL A 12 3.59 -10.19 -8.55
C VAL A 12 4.75 -10.98 -9.15
N ASP A 13 4.62 -12.32 -9.11
CA ASP A 13 5.35 -13.43 -9.76
C ASP A 13 6.88 -13.38 -10.01
N ASP A 14 7.44 -14.57 -10.24
CA ASP A 14 8.87 -14.92 -10.30
C ASP A 14 9.74 -14.09 -11.27
N GLU A 15 9.15 -13.33 -12.19
CA GLU A 15 9.87 -12.51 -13.18
C GLU A 15 10.60 -11.29 -12.55
N VAL A 16 10.20 -10.86 -11.35
CA VAL A 16 10.80 -9.72 -10.65
C VAL A 16 12.14 -10.08 -9.98
N GLU A 17 12.39 -11.36 -9.74
CA GLU A 17 13.58 -11.84 -9.01
C GLU A 17 14.89 -11.59 -9.78
N VAL A 18 14.86 -11.68 -11.11
CA VAL A 18 16.04 -11.43 -11.96
C VAL A 18 16.47 -9.97 -11.88
N LEU A 19 15.50 -9.07 -11.83
CA LEU A 19 15.75 -7.63 -11.77
C LEU A 19 16.30 -7.24 -10.40
N ASP A 20 15.77 -7.82 -9.32
CA ASP A 20 16.34 -7.68 -7.99
C ASP A 20 17.79 -8.21 -7.91
N LYS A 21 18.09 -9.35 -8.55
CA LYS A 21 19.47 -9.90 -8.65
C LYS A 21 20.41 -8.99 -9.43
N VAL A 22 19.94 -8.33 -10.49
CA VAL A 22 20.74 -7.35 -11.25
C VAL A 22 20.95 -6.09 -10.40
N PHE A 23 19.89 -5.61 -9.76
CA PHE A 23 19.97 -4.43 -8.90
C PHE A 23 20.92 -4.64 -7.72
N SER A 24 20.89 -5.81 -7.07
CA SER A 24 21.80 -6.14 -5.98
C SER A 24 23.27 -6.12 -6.40
N LYS A 25 23.57 -6.58 -7.63
CA LYS A 25 24.92 -6.50 -8.21
C LYS A 25 25.33 -5.06 -8.51
N ILE A 26 24.43 -4.24 -9.05
CA ILE A 26 24.68 -2.81 -9.28
C ILE A 26 24.95 -2.10 -7.95
N THR A 27 24.18 -2.37 -6.90
CA THR A 27 24.39 -1.76 -5.58
C THR A 27 25.70 -2.16 -4.91
N ALA A 28 26.27 -3.30 -5.28
CA ALA A 28 27.57 -3.73 -4.77
C ALA A 28 28.75 -3.04 -5.49
N ALA A 29 28.54 -2.55 -6.72
CA ALA A 29 29.59 -2.00 -7.57
C ALA A 29 29.54 -0.47 -7.73
N GLU A 30 28.34 0.12 -7.66
CA GLU A 30 28.12 1.52 -8.01
C GLU A 30 27.72 2.37 -6.80
N PRO A 31 28.08 3.67 -6.79
CA PRO A 31 27.57 4.60 -5.79
C PRO A 31 26.04 4.63 -5.80
N TRP A 32 25.45 4.78 -4.61
CA TRP A 32 24.00 4.75 -4.44
C TRP A 32 23.23 5.75 -5.31
N ALA A 33 23.81 6.92 -5.60
CA ALA A 33 23.19 7.91 -6.48
C ALA A 33 22.97 7.36 -7.90
N VAL A 34 23.90 6.53 -8.40
CA VAL A 34 23.79 5.85 -9.69
C VAL A 34 22.71 4.76 -9.62
N CYS A 35 22.72 3.97 -8.54
CA CYS A 35 21.71 2.94 -8.28
C CYS A 35 20.29 3.53 -8.26
N GLN A 36 20.11 4.68 -7.61
CA GLN A 36 18.81 5.35 -7.53
C GLN A 36 18.35 5.95 -8.84
N ARG A 37 19.27 6.57 -9.59
CA ARG A 37 18.96 7.07 -10.93
C ARG A 37 18.54 5.94 -11.85
N TRP A 38 19.23 4.80 -11.77
CA TRP A 38 18.86 3.61 -12.53
C TRP A 38 17.46 3.11 -12.16
N ARG A 39 17.14 2.98 -10.86
CA ARG A 39 15.79 2.59 -10.43
C ARG A 39 14.71 3.57 -10.87
N ALA A 40 14.96 4.87 -10.75
CA ALA A 40 14.00 5.90 -11.15
C ALA A 40 13.71 5.84 -12.66
N MET A 41 14.75 5.66 -13.48
CA MET A 41 14.62 5.47 -14.93
C MET A 41 13.86 4.19 -15.26
N THR A 42 14.20 3.07 -14.61
CA THR A 42 13.54 1.78 -14.82
C THR A 42 12.07 1.81 -14.40
N ALA A 43 11.75 2.41 -13.25
CA ALA A 43 10.37 2.59 -12.80
C ALA A 43 9.56 3.48 -13.77
N SER A 44 10.17 4.54 -14.30
CA SER A 44 9.51 5.43 -15.27
C SER A 44 9.28 4.76 -16.62
N ALA A 45 10.26 3.99 -17.11
CA ALA A 45 10.12 3.25 -18.37
C ALA A 45 9.06 2.14 -18.28
N THR A 46 8.99 1.46 -17.14
CA THR A 46 8.06 0.34 -16.93
C THR A 46 6.62 0.80 -16.66
N ALA A 47 6.45 2.02 -16.16
CA ALA A 47 5.13 2.66 -16.05
C ALA A 47 4.40 2.74 -17.40
N ILE A 48 5.16 3.00 -18.48
CA ILE A 48 4.63 3.11 -19.85
C ILE A 48 4.23 1.74 -20.41
N MET A 49 4.75 0.65 -19.84
CA MET A 49 4.46 -0.72 -20.27
C MET A 49 3.13 -1.24 -19.72
N PHE A 50 2.57 -0.65 -18.66
CA PHE A 50 1.23 -0.97 -18.19
C PHE A 50 0.20 -0.40 -19.17
N LYS A 51 -0.49 -1.30 -19.89
CA LYS A 51 -1.48 -0.90 -20.88
C LYS A 51 -2.72 -0.35 -20.15
N PRO A 52 -3.30 0.79 -20.60
CA PRO A 52 -4.54 1.34 -20.05
C PRO A 52 -5.68 0.32 -19.92
N ALA A 53 -5.73 -0.65 -20.84
CA ALA A 53 -6.72 -1.74 -20.84
C ALA A 53 -6.69 -2.62 -19.57
N GLU A 54 -5.55 -2.77 -18.91
CA GLU A 54 -5.45 -3.56 -17.66
C GLU A 54 -6.05 -2.82 -16.47
N LEU A 55 -5.88 -1.49 -16.41
CA LEU A 55 -6.48 -0.63 -15.39
C LEU A 55 -8.01 -0.59 -15.54
N GLU A 56 -8.50 -0.51 -16.78
CA GLU A 56 -9.94 -0.53 -17.06
C GLU A 56 -10.59 -1.86 -16.66
N LYS A 57 -9.92 -2.99 -16.90
CA LYS A 57 -10.39 -4.31 -16.46
C LYS A 57 -10.47 -4.43 -14.94
N GLN A 58 -9.49 -3.88 -14.21
CA GLN A 58 -9.54 -3.85 -12.75
C GLN A 58 -10.65 -2.92 -12.24
N ALA A 59 -10.85 -1.76 -12.86
CA ALA A 59 -11.93 -0.85 -12.51
C ALA A 59 -13.31 -1.49 -12.69
N GLN A 60 -13.49 -2.28 -13.76
CA GLN A 60 -14.72 -3.06 -13.98
C GLN A 60 -14.95 -4.09 -12.87
N HIS A 61 -13.91 -4.82 -12.47
CA HIS A 61 -14.04 -5.81 -11.39
C HIS A 61 -14.42 -5.15 -10.04
N ILE A 62 -13.76 -4.03 -9.70
CA ILE A 62 -14.08 -3.27 -8.47
C ILE A 62 -15.50 -2.72 -8.53
N GLU A 63 -15.94 -2.23 -9.70
CA GLU A 63 -17.31 -1.76 -9.87
C GLU A 63 -18.33 -2.87 -9.61
N GLU A 64 -18.10 -4.06 -10.15
CA GLU A 64 -18.96 -5.23 -9.92
C GLU A 64 -19.07 -5.57 -8.44
N ASP A 65 -17.94 -5.65 -7.73
CA ASP A 65 -17.90 -5.96 -6.30
C ASP A 65 -18.62 -4.91 -5.44
N VAL A 66 -18.42 -3.62 -5.74
CA VAL A 66 -19.10 -2.53 -5.04
C VAL A 66 -20.60 -2.58 -5.29
N SER A 67 -21.01 -2.75 -6.55
CA SER A 67 -22.43 -2.85 -6.93
C SER A 67 -23.09 -4.07 -6.29
N GLN A 68 -22.42 -5.22 -6.23
CA GLN A 68 -22.89 -6.43 -5.56
C GLN A 68 -23.08 -6.18 -4.05
N SER A 69 -22.11 -5.52 -3.41
CA SER A 69 -22.13 -5.24 -1.97
C SER A 69 -23.25 -4.28 -1.59
N ILE A 70 -23.49 -3.24 -2.40
CA ILE A 70 -24.61 -2.31 -2.20
C ILE A 70 -25.93 -3.04 -2.39
N ALA A 71 -26.07 -3.84 -3.45
CA ALA A 71 -27.28 -4.62 -3.71
C ALA A 71 -27.61 -5.56 -2.54
N TRP A 72 -26.60 -6.25 -2.02
CA TRP A 72 -26.73 -7.10 -0.85
C TRP A 72 -27.15 -6.32 0.41
N ALA A 73 -26.48 -5.20 0.71
CA ALA A 73 -26.76 -4.40 1.90
C ALA A 73 -28.18 -3.82 1.94
N TYR A 74 -28.73 -3.46 0.78
CA TYR A 74 -30.10 -2.94 0.65
C TYR A 74 -31.14 -4.04 0.40
N GLY A 75 -30.73 -5.31 0.26
CA GLY A 75 -31.63 -6.42 -0.07
C GLY A 75 -32.34 -6.24 -1.42
N GLN A 76 -31.73 -5.53 -2.36
CA GLN A 76 -32.30 -5.19 -3.67
C GLN A 76 -31.60 -5.98 -4.79
N PRO A 77 -32.28 -6.27 -5.91
CA PRO A 77 -31.64 -6.84 -7.09
C PRO A 77 -30.53 -5.92 -7.63
N LEU A 78 -29.45 -6.51 -8.17
CA LEU A 78 -28.35 -5.76 -8.78
C LEU A 78 -28.82 -4.86 -9.94
N THR A 79 -29.86 -5.28 -10.66
CA THR A 79 -30.45 -4.53 -11.78
C THR A 79 -31.01 -3.18 -11.35
N THR A 80 -31.43 -3.01 -10.10
CA THR A 80 -31.90 -1.73 -9.54
C THR A 80 -30.80 -0.65 -9.58
N PHE A 81 -29.53 -1.06 -9.52
CA PHE A 81 -28.39 -0.16 -9.52
C PHE A 81 -27.79 0.07 -10.92
N HIS A 82 -28.28 -0.59 -11.98
CA HIS A 82 -27.77 -0.38 -13.35
C HIS A 82 -27.61 1.08 -13.78
N PRO A 83 -28.56 2.00 -13.48
CA PRO A 83 -28.44 3.40 -13.85
C PRO A 83 -27.22 4.11 -13.25
N ILE A 84 -26.72 3.66 -12.09
CA ILE A 84 -25.57 4.28 -11.42
C ILE A 84 -24.23 3.60 -11.77
N ARG A 85 -24.26 2.36 -12.28
CA ARG A 85 -23.05 1.56 -12.58
C ARG A 85 -22.10 2.26 -13.55
N ALA A 86 -22.63 2.89 -14.61
CA ALA A 86 -21.80 3.61 -15.57
C ALA A 86 -21.04 4.78 -14.92
N LYS A 87 -21.72 5.54 -14.05
CA LYS A 87 -21.12 6.65 -13.31
C LYS A 87 -20.12 6.15 -12.26
N LEU A 88 -20.44 5.03 -11.59
CA LEU A 88 -19.56 4.38 -10.62
C LEU A 88 -18.27 3.90 -11.30
N LEU A 89 -18.38 3.22 -12.43
CA LEU A 89 -17.23 2.76 -13.23
C LEU A 89 -16.33 3.94 -13.65
N GLN A 90 -16.93 5.03 -14.13
CA GLN A 90 -16.20 6.23 -14.52
C GLN A 90 -15.41 6.81 -13.32
N ASN A 91 -16.05 6.91 -12.16
CA ASN A 91 -15.42 7.42 -10.95
C ASN A 91 -14.27 6.51 -10.47
N ILE A 92 -14.50 5.19 -10.42
CA ILE A 92 -13.48 4.20 -10.05
C ILE A 92 -12.28 4.29 -11.00
N THR A 93 -12.55 4.34 -12.31
CA THR A 93 -11.50 4.47 -13.33
C THR A 93 -10.69 5.76 -13.14
N SER A 94 -11.34 6.88 -12.82
CA SER A 94 -10.65 8.14 -12.54
C SER A 94 -9.75 8.02 -11.30
N VAL A 95 -10.27 7.50 -10.20
CA VAL A 95 -9.50 7.32 -8.95
C VAL A 95 -8.32 6.38 -9.18
N MET A 96 -8.51 5.29 -9.93
CA MET A 96 -7.43 4.37 -10.27
C MET A 96 -6.36 5.02 -11.13
N ARG A 97 -6.74 5.86 -12.10
CA ARG A 97 -5.80 6.63 -12.91
C ARG A 97 -5.00 7.60 -12.06
N ASP A 98 -5.66 8.35 -11.18
CA ASP A 98 -5.02 9.32 -10.31
C ASP A 98 -4.10 8.63 -9.31
N ALA A 99 -4.54 7.51 -8.72
CA ALA A 99 -3.72 6.68 -7.85
C ALA A 99 -2.51 6.07 -8.59
N HIS A 100 -2.69 5.67 -9.84
CA HIS A 100 -1.58 5.20 -10.68
C HIS A 100 -0.57 6.32 -10.92
N GLN A 101 -1.02 7.50 -11.36
CA GLN A 101 -0.14 8.65 -11.55
C GLN A 101 0.58 9.07 -10.27
N LEU A 102 -0.14 9.12 -9.15
CA LEU A 102 0.43 9.38 -7.83
C LEU A 102 1.45 8.30 -7.45
N SER A 103 1.17 7.02 -7.71
CA SER A 103 2.11 5.92 -7.50
C SER A 103 3.40 6.12 -8.30
N LEU A 104 3.33 6.63 -9.53
CA LEU A 104 4.51 6.93 -10.36
C LEU A 104 5.33 8.07 -9.77
N VAL A 105 4.67 9.16 -9.38
CA VAL A 105 5.34 10.32 -8.75
C VAL A 105 5.97 9.91 -7.42
N LEU A 106 5.23 9.21 -6.57
CA LEU A 106 5.73 8.70 -5.30
C LEU A 106 6.88 7.72 -5.50
N LYS A 107 6.82 6.82 -6.49
CA LYS A 107 7.96 5.93 -6.79
C LYS A 107 9.20 6.73 -7.16
N ARG A 108 9.07 7.74 -8.03
CA ARG A 108 10.19 8.62 -8.41
C ARG A 108 10.77 9.33 -7.18
N ASP A 109 9.90 9.85 -6.31
CA ASP A 109 10.30 10.67 -5.18
C ASP A 109 10.81 9.82 -3.99
N ILE A 110 10.20 8.67 -3.69
CA ILE A 110 10.61 7.72 -2.63
C ILE A 110 11.93 7.04 -2.99
N LEU A 111 12.13 6.64 -4.25
CA LEU A 111 13.41 6.13 -4.73
C LEU A 111 14.53 7.14 -4.44
N SER A 112 14.28 8.43 -4.67
CA SER A 112 15.28 9.47 -4.43
C SER A 112 15.73 9.62 -2.95
N VAL A 113 14.97 9.15 -1.93
CA VAL A 113 15.21 9.49 -0.50
C VAL A 113 15.59 8.31 0.41
N ARG A 114 15.92 7.11 -0.11
CA ARG A 114 16.24 5.92 0.72
C ARG A 114 15.09 5.51 1.67
N VAL A 115 13.83 5.70 1.28
CA VAL A 115 12.67 5.37 2.13
C VAL A 115 12.07 4.03 1.69
N MET A 116 11.68 3.20 2.65
CA MET A 116 10.98 1.92 2.47
C MET A 116 9.71 1.89 3.31
N ALA A 117 8.68 1.19 2.83
CA ALA A 117 7.48 0.92 3.62
C ALA A 117 7.80 -0.12 4.71
N ALA A 118 7.38 0.16 5.94
CA ALA A 118 7.50 -0.76 7.05
C ALA A 118 6.14 -1.43 7.31
N LEU A 119 6.14 -2.75 7.33
CA LEU A 119 5.00 -3.54 7.77
C LEU A 119 4.99 -3.63 9.30
N ARG A 120 3.83 -4.01 9.83
CA ARG A 120 3.63 -4.35 11.22
C ARG A 120 4.68 -5.37 11.71
N HIS A 121 5.18 -5.20 12.94
CA HIS A 121 6.11 -6.15 13.55
C HIS A 121 5.34 -7.33 14.13
N GLY A 122 5.52 -8.53 13.56
CA GLY A 122 4.78 -9.73 13.96
C GLY A 122 3.32 -9.66 13.52
N ARG A 123 2.99 -10.28 12.37
CA ARG A 123 1.62 -10.27 11.80
C ARG A 123 0.54 -10.62 12.83
N ASP A 124 0.86 -11.52 13.76
CA ASP A 124 -0.07 -12.05 14.76
C ASP A 124 0.33 -11.68 16.21
N GLY A 125 1.26 -10.73 16.39
CA GLY A 125 1.68 -10.28 17.72
C GLY A 125 0.61 -9.40 18.39
N PRO A 126 0.76 -9.08 19.68
CA PRO A 126 -0.01 -8.01 20.32
C PRO A 126 0.48 -6.61 19.88
N TYR A 127 -0.33 -5.58 20.13
CA TYR A 127 0.02 -4.18 19.88
C TYR A 127 1.25 -3.78 20.71
N ASP A 128 2.26 -3.24 20.03
CA ASP A 128 3.46 -2.68 20.65
C ASP A 128 3.62 -1.18 20.31
N PRO A 129 3.38 -0.28 21.27
CA PRO A 129 3.54 1.17 21.08
C PRO A 129 4.96 1.60 20.69
N GLN A 130 5.98 0.76 20.92
CA GLN A 130 7.35 1.07 20.49
C GLN A 130 7.49 1.03 18.97
N PHE A 131 6.77 0.13 18.30
CA PHE A 131 6.89 -0.08 16.86
C PHE A 131 5.66 0.35 16.07
N GLU A 132 4.51 0.54 16.71
CA GLU A 132 3.21 0.76 16.08
C GLU A 132 2.44 1.93 16.71
N ASP A 133 1.65 2.64 15.91
CA ASP A 133 0.72 3.67 16.38
C ASP A 133 -0.72 3.13 16.34
N SER A 134 -1.51 3.39 17.38
CA SER A 134 -2.96 3.15 17.31
C SER A 134 -3.61 4.21 16.43
N VAL A 135 -4.60 3.82 15.62
CA VAL A 135 -5.40 4.77 14.83
C VAL A 135 -6.17 5.74 15.73
N TRP A 136 -6.61 5.28 16.90
CA TRP A 136 -7.39 6.03 17.88
C TRP A 136 -6.76 5.94 19.28
N PRO A 137 -5.67 6.67 19.55
CA PRO A 137 -4.99 6.64 20.84
C PRO A 137 -5.90 7.09 22.01
N GLU A 138 -6.86 7.97 21.74
CA GLU A 138 -7.84 8.48 22.71
C GLU A 138 -8.77 7.39 23.28
N MET A 139 -8.95 6.27 22.57
CA MET A 139 -9.73 5.11 23.07
C MET A 139 -8.97 4.29 24.12
N GLY A 140 -7.76 4.73 24.52
CA GLY A 140 -6.98 4.09 25.57
C GLY A 140 -6.34 2.78 25.13
N ALA A 141 -5.75 2.75 23.94
CA ALA A 141 -4.94 1.63 23.46
C ALA A 141 -3.73 1.41 24.38
N LYS A 142 -3.48 0.15 24.77
CA LYS A 142 -2.41 -0.25 25.69
C LYS A 142 -1.52 -1.31 25.05
N ALA A 143 -0.23 -1.28 25.40
CA ALA A 143 0.69 -2.37 25.04
C ALA A 143 0.10 -3.72 25.46
N GLY A 144 0.12 -4.69 24.55
CA GLY A 144 -0.51 -5.99 24.77
C GLY A 144 -1.93 -6.14 24.21
N ASP A 145 -2.58 -5.05 23.79
CA ASP A 145 -3.90 -5.14 23.16
C ASP A 145 -3.85 -5.97 21.87
N GLU A 146 -4.92 -6.71 21.59
CA GLU A 146 -5.03 -7.45 20.33
C GLU A 146 -5.15 -6.49 19.15
N VAL A 147 -4.40 -6.72 18.08
CA VAL A 147 -4.52 -5.96 16.84
C VAL A 147 -5.57 -6.63 15.96
N ILE A 148 -6.67 -5.93 15.74
CA ILE A 148 -7.83 -6.41 14.98
C ILE A 148 -7.82 -5.91 13.53
N GLY A 149 -6.89 -5.02 13.18
CA GLY A 149 -6.72 -4.55 11.80
C GLY A 149 -5.48 -3.69 11.60
N VAL A 150 -4.98 -3.64 10.36
CA VAL A 150 -3.89 -2.74 9.96
C VAL A 150 -4.48 -1.65 9.07
N TYR A 151 -4.31 -0.39 9.49
CA TYR A 151 -4.88 0.77 8.80
C TYR A 151 -3.86 1.47 7.90
N GLY A 152 -2.59 1.49 8.29
CA GLY A 152 -1.55 2.20 7.54
C GLY A 152 -0.19 1.53 7.64
N LEU A 153 0.56 1.59 6.54
CA LEU A 153 1.97 1.20 6.50
C LEU A 153 2.83 2.24 7.20
N GLY A 154 3.90 1.78 7.85
CA GLY A 154 4.96 2.66 8.36
C GLY A 154 5.94 3.05 7.26
N LEU A 155 6.89 3.92 7.60
CA LEU A 155 7.98 4.37 6.74
C LEU A 155 9.31 4.30 7.51
N GLN A 156 10.32 3.73 6.87
CA GLN A 156 11.70 3.70 7.36
C GLN A 156 12.62 4.33 6.33
N LYS A 157 13.67 5.01 6.77
CA LYS A 157 14.70 5.61 5.93
C LYS A 157 16.05 4.95 6.22
N VAL A 158 16.74 4.52 5.18
CA VAL A 158 18.12 4.03 5.29
C VAL A 158 19.06 5.23 5.29
N THR A 159 19.88 5.35 6.33
CA THR A 159 20.91 6.40 6.44
C THR A 159 22.07 6.16 5.46
N PRO A 160 22.90 7.17 5.16
CA PRO A 160 24.16 7.02 4.44
C PRO A 160 25.02 5.84 4.91
N ALA A 161 25.05 5.62 6.23
CA ALA A 161 25.80 4.57 6.91
C ALA A 161 25.10 3.18 6.94
N GLY A 162 23.93 3.03 6.32
CA GLY A 162 23.23 1.75 6.21
C GLY A 162 22.23 1.45 7.34
N HIS A 163 22.11 2.31 8.36
CA HIS A 163 21.14 2.13 9.44
C HIS A 163 19.72 2.49 9.02
N ASN A 164 18.72 1.75 9.49
CA ASN A 164 17.31 2.08 9.30
C ASN A 164 16.82 3.03 10.41
N VAL A 165 16.16 4.11 10.02
CA VAL A 165 15.53 5.09 10.92
C VAL A 165 14.04 5.10 10.65
N VAL A 166 13.21 4.91 11.67
CA VAL A 166 11.75 4.99 11.55
C VAL A 166 11.35 6.45 11.32
N VAL A 167 10.67 6.72 10.21
CA VAL A 167 10.11 8.04 9.85
C VAL A 167 8.64 8.12 10.25
N ALA A 168 7.89 7.02 10.08
CA ALA A 168 6.52 6.87 10.54
C ALA A 168 6.28 5.42 10.97
N LYS A 169 5.55 5.20 12.06
CA LYS A 169 5.18 3.86 12.49
C LYS A 169 3.96 3.36 11.71
N PRO A 170 3.81 2.04 11.50
CA PRO A 170 2.57 1.48 11.00
C PRO A 170 1.40 1.83 11.93
N LYS A 171 0.22 2.05 11.34
CA LYS A 171 -1.01 2.34 12.09
C LYS A 171 -1.88 1.11 12.19
N VAL A 172 -2.31 0.77 13.40
CA VAL A 172 -3.10 -0.42 13.71
C VAL A 172 -4.38 -0.06 14.46
N ILE A 173 -5.39 -0.90 14.27
CA ILE A 173 -6.63 -0.89 15.04
C ILE A 173 -6.50 -1.96 16.11
N THR A 174 -6.77 -1.61 17.37
CA THR A 174 -6.62 -2.52 18.51
C THR A 174 -7.98 -2.84 19.15
N SER A 175 -8.00 -3.84 20.03
CA SER A 175 -9.18 -4.22 20.83
C SER A 175 -9.68 -3.10 21.76
N ALA A 176 -8.95 -2.00 21.90
CA ALA A 176 -9.44 -0.78 22.54
C ALA A 176 -10.72 -0.23 21.90
N LEU A 177 -10.87 -0.39 20.57
CA LEU A 177 -12.10 -0.01 19.87
C LEU A 177 -13.32 -0.77 20.40
N LEU A 178 -13.17 -2.08 20.60
CA LEU A 178 -14.27 -2.93 21.10
C LEU A 178 -14.67 -2.52 22.52
N ARG A 179 -13.67 -2.28 23.38
CA ARG A 179 -13.91 -1.77 24.75
C ARG A 179 -14.64 -0.42 24.75
N GLU A 180 -14.33 0.45 23.80
CA GLU A 180 -14.97 1.76 23.72
C GLU A 180 -16.42 1.67 23.21
N ILE A 181 -16.69 0.78 22.25
CA ILE A 181 -18.05 0.49 21.78
C ILE A 181 -18.92 -0.09 22.91
N GLU A 182 -18.35 -0.95 23.75
CA GLU A 182 -19.06 -1.54 24.90
C GLU A 182 -19.41 -0.51 25.98
N LYS A 183 -18.60 0.53 26.20
CA LYS A 183 -18.92 1.60 27.15
C LYS A 183 -20.05 2.51 26.69
N GLY A 184 -20.29 2.60 25.38
CA GLY A 184 -21.33 3.43 24.78
C GLY A 184 -22.71 2.76 24.72
N ARG A 185 -22.82 1.50 25.16
CA ARG A 185 -24.07 0.74 25.30
C ARG A 185 -24.54 0.73 26.75
#